data_AF-G4YX12-F1
#
_entry.id   AF-G4YX12-F1
#
_cell.length_a   1.000
_cell.length_b   1.000
_cell.length_c   1.000
_cell.angle_alpha   90.00
_cell.angle_beta   90.00
_cell.angle_gamma   90.00
#
_symmetry.space_group_name_H-M   'P 1'
#
loop_
_entity.id
_entity.type
_entity.pdbx_description
1 polymer ?
#
loop_
_entity_poly.entity_id
_entity_poly.type
_entity_poly.pdbx_seq_one_letter_code
_entity_poly.pdbx_strand_id
1 'polypeptide(L)'
;MQSGGYEFASAPRSVATKRSKASGASNANGHAERAQNIMFDKRVHRGSAYVMREETPESPGRGGGGDSRKPSKGATRAARYQQHQQQQQQQQQQQQQQQQQQQRPATPPPVGGRFHMDVQTDNYLEELTDRNPEVDADTQTDALLDLHPPISFVPTPSGVDVATQIEGGDLFDFDLEVEPILEVLVGKTLELGMLELLEEIELREIRQRQELFEQARNAELAEVQRLEAEAKRRFAEKQRRLDEETARLAAQAELEEKVAARASAKQYLASLHAQVFDTLVESGHFFDPLAKDVKQSFLPALLEKAAARAHQLDASRKLLDAILVDALRSRAASG
;
A
#
# COMPACT_ATOMS: atom_id res chain seq x y z
N MET A 1 -11.22 29.50 80.02
CA MET A 1 -9.97 29.38 79.26
C MET A 1 -9.50 27.94 79.33
N GLN A 2 -9.56 27.21 78.22
CA GLN A 2 -8.56 26.25 77.75
C GLN A 2 -9.13 25.49 76.54
N SER A 3 -8.43 25.68 75.42
CA SER A 3 -8.58 25.06 74.11
C SER A 3 -8.18 23.59 74.13
N GLY A 4 -8.91 22.73 73.43
CA GLY A 4 -8.48 21.36 73.13
C GLY A 4 -8.99 20.91 71.78
N GLY A 5 -8.37 21.41 70.71
CA GLY A 5 -8.55 20.89 69.35
C GLY A 5 -7.67 19.66 69.14
N TYR A 6 -8.26 18.57 68.66
CA TYR A 6 -7.54 17.37 68.22
C TYR A 6 -7.28 17.49 66.72
N GLU A 7 -6.03 17.70 66.33
CA GLU A 7 -5.56 17.76 64.94
C GLU A 7 -4.89 16.42 64.59
N PHE A 8 -5.46 15.70 63.62
CA PHE A 8 -4.90 14.45 63.10
C PHE A 8 -4.37 14.68 61.68
N ALA A 9 -3.06 14.55 61.50
CA ALA A 9 -2.38 14.63 60.21
C ALA A 9 -1.78 13.27 59.85
N SER A 10 -2.05 12.78 58.63
CA SER A 10 -1.43 11.58 58.05
C SER A 10 -0.87 11.87 56.66
N ALA A 11 0.38 11.45 56.40
CA ALA A 11 1.06 11.65 55.12
C ALA A 11 0.50 10.73 54.00
N PRO A 12 0.51 11.18 52.72
CA PRO A 12 -0.09 10.44 51.62
C PRO A 12 0.74 9.21 51.23
N ARG A 13 0.06 8.08 51.01
CA ARG A 13 0.66 6.81 50.58
C ARG A 13 0.09 6.40 49.22
N SER A 14 0.96 6.04 48.26
CA SER A 14 0.56 5.65 46.91
C SER A 14 -0.06 4.24 46.85
N VAL A 15 -1.06 4.07 45.99
CA VAL A 15 -1.85 2.85 45.84
C VAL A 15 -1.09 1.85 44.95
N ALA A 16 -0.74 0.69 45.51
CA ALA A 16 -0.16 -0.42 44.77
C ALA A 16 -1.22 -1.11 43.89
N THR A 17 -0.98 -1.22 42.59
CA THR A 17 -1.81 -2.01 41.68
C THR A 17 -1.50 -3.49 41.85
N LYS A 18 -2.49 -4.24 42.33
CA LYS A 18 -2.44 -5.71 42.47
C LYS A 18 -2.29 -6.34 41.09
N ARG A 19 -1.20 -7.09 40.86
CA ARG A 19 -1.14 -8.13 39.82
C ARG A 19 -2.07 -9.27 40.24
N SER A 20 -3.12 -9.54 39.46
CA SER A 20 -3.94 -10.73 39.64
C SER A 20 -3.23 -11.96 39.07
N LYS A 21 -3.15 -12.98 39.90
CA LYS A 21 -2.65 -14.33 39.64
C LYS A 21 -3.76 -15.13 38.95
N ALA A 22 -3.38 -15.97 37.98
CA ALA A 22 -4.27 -16.84 37.23
C ALA A 22 -4.98 -17.86 38.13
N SER A 23 -6.25 -18.16 37.81
CA SER A 23 -7.01 -19.30 38.34
C SER A 23 -7.91 -19.89 37.26
N GLY A 24 -7.63 -21.15 36.90
CA GLY A 24 -8.59 -22.26 36.90
C GLY A 24 -9.83 -22.24 35.99
N ALA A 25 -9.70 -22.96 34.87
CA ALA A 25 -10.58 -24.01 34.35
C ALA A 25 -11.99 -23.73 33.78
N SER A 26 -12.14 -24.23 32.54
CA SER A 26 -13.27 -24.93 31.91
C SER A 26 -14.12 -24.20 30.85
N ASN A 27 -14.22 -24.91 29.72
CA ASN A 27 -15.21 -24.88 28.63
C ASN A 27 -15.09 -23.89 27.46
N ALA A 28 -14.79 -24.52 26.32
CA ALA A 28 -15.55 -24.48 25.07
C ALA A 28 -15.73 -23.15 24.34
N ASN A 29 -15.08 -23.10 23.17
CA ASN A 29 -15.55 -22.51 21.92
C ASN A 29 -16.10 -21.07 21.97
N GLY A 30 -15.26 -20.14 21.56
CA GLY A 30 -15.64 -18.76 21.26
C GLY A 30 -14.40 -17.90 21.26
N HIS A 31 -14.05 -17.35 20.10
CA HIS A 31 -13.01 -16.33 19.95
C HIS A 31 -13.36 -15.12 20.83
N ALA A 32 -12.96 -15.17 22.10
CA ALA A 32 -12.90 -14.00 22.95
C ALA A 32 -11.60 -13.29 22.61
N GLU A 33 -11.66 -12.47 21.56
CA GLU A 33 -10.64 -11.45 21.30
C GLU A 33 -10.44 -10.68 22.61
N ARG A 34 -9.28 -10.90 23.26
CA ARG A 34 -8.79 -9.97 24.27
C ARG A 34 -8.82 -8.60 23.58
N ALA A 35 -9.70 -7.71 24.04
CA ALA A 35 -9.76 -6.34 23.56
C ALA A 35 -8.37 -5.70 23.77
N GLN A 36 -7.53 -5.79 22.76
CA GLN A 36 -6.26 -5.11 22.71
C GLN A 36 -6.59 -3.66 22.44
N ASN A 37 -6.08 -2.79 23.31
CA ASN A 37 -6.30 -1.37 23.20
C ASN A 37 -5.83 -0.91 21.80
N ILE A 38 -6.77 -0.43 20.99
CA ILE A 38 -6.62 -0.02 19.59
C ILE A 38 -5.51 1.03 19.44
N MET A 39 -5.16 1.74 20.52
CA MET A 39 -4.04 2.67 20.63
C MET A 39 -2.64 2.04 20.42
N PHE A 40 -2.49 0.72 20.57
CA PHE A 40 -1.23 0.01 20.38
C PHE A 40 -1.25 -1.03 19.26
N ASP A 41 -2.37 -1.14 18.54
CA ASP A 41 -2.45 -2.03 17.39
C ASP A 41 -1.58 -1.46 16.25
N LYS A 42 -0.68 -2.32 15.74
CA LYS A 42 0.26 -2.01 14.64
C LYS A 42 -0.45 -1.91 13.29
N ARG A 43 -1.66 -2.47 13.17
CA ARG A 43 -2.49 -2.42 11.96
C ARG A 43 -3.24 -1.10 11.79
N VAL A 44 -3.33 -0.29 12.86
CA VAL A 44 -4.07 0.97 12.85
C VAL A 44 -3.11 2.12 12.52
N HIS A 45 -3.24 2.67 11.31
CA HIS A 45 -2.49 3.82 10.85
C HIS A 45 -3.04 5.11 11.47
N ARG A 46 -2.22 5.81 12.27
CA ARG A 46 -2.62 7.04 12.97
C ARG A 46 -2.11 8.25 12.18
N GLY A 47 -2.96 8.86 11.37
CA GLY A 47 -2.65 10.05 10.57
C GLY A 47 -3.72 10.35 9.51
N SER A 48 -3.79 11.60 9.04
CA SER A 48 -4.73 12.03 7.99
C SER A 48 -4.44 11.34 6.65
N ALA A 49 -5.45 10.71 6.05
CA ALA A 49 -5.37 9.99 4.78
C ALA A 49 -5.42 10.90 3.52
N TYR A 50 -5.38 12.22 3.71
CA TYR A 50 -5.36 13.20 2.63
C TYR A 50 -4.02 13.92 2.63
N VAL A 51 -3.07 13.48 1.80
CA VAL A 51 -2.08 14.29 1.05
C VAL A 51 -1.30 13.34 0.12
N MET A 52 -1.23 13.73 -1.16
CA MET A 52 -0.51 13.12 -2.29
C MET A 52 -1.16 11.92 -2.99
N ARG A 53 -2.20 12.23 -3.77
CA ARG A 53 -2.21 11.80 -5.18
C ARG A 53 -1.22 12.71 -5.92
N GLU A 54 -0.04 12.20 -6.27
CA GLU A 54 0.74 12.76 -7.37
C GLU A 54 0.49 11.85 -8.58
N GLU A 55 -0.23 12.43 -9.55
CA GLU A 55 -0.52 11.81 -10.84
C GLU A 55 0.78 11.75 -11.67
N THR A 56 1.01 10.61 -12.31
CA THR A 56 1.96 10.52 -13.43
C THR A 56 1.47 11.41 -14.58
N PRO A 57 2.37 12.17 -15.23
CA PRO A 57 2.49 11.96 -16.67
C PRO A 57 3.91 12.12 -17.23
N GLU A 58 4.09 11.54 -18.40
CA GLU A 58 5.24 11.65 -19.29
C GLU A 58 5.51 13.11 -19.76
N SER A 59 6.74 13.32 -20.25
CA SER A 59 7.39 14.52 -20.82
C SER A 59 6.58 15.37 -21.83
N PRO A 60 7.04 16.55 -22.35
CA PRO A 60 8.09 17.51 -21.94
C PRO A 60 7.65 19.01 -21.93
N GLY A 61 8.40 19.87 -21.23
CA GLY A 61 8.70 21.23 -21.70
C GLY A 61 8.02 22.44 -21.04
N ARG A 62 8.84 23.52 -20.93
CA ARG A 62 8.55 24.94 -20.60
C ARG A 62 8.27 25.33 -19.13
N GLY A 63 9.33 25.87 -18.52
CA GLY A 63 9.40 27.31 -18.23
C GLY A 63 8.74 27.83 -16.95
N GLY A 64 9.54 28.48 -16.11
CA GLY A 64 9.08 29.60 -15.26
C GLY A 64 9.26 29.43 -13.76
N GLY A 65 10.37 29.97 -13.25
CA GLY A 65 10.49 30.78 -12.02
C GLY A 65 9.84 30.34 -10.71
N GLY A 66 10.66 30.24 -9.65
CA GLY A 66 10.15 30.33 -8.27
C GLY A 66 11.06 29.67 -7.23
N ASP A 67 11.94 30.47 -6.64
CA ASP A 67 12.80 30.13 -5.52
C ASP A 67 12.01 29.67 -4.28
N SER A 68 12.42 28.55 -3.68
CA SER A 68 12.26 28.28 -2.23
C SER A 68 13.06 27.04 -1.83
N ARG A 69 14.21 27.30 -1.21
CA ARG A 69 15.08 26.30 -0.55
C ARG A 69 14.26 25.41 0.40
N LYS A 70 14.15 24.11 0.08
CA LYS A 70 13.71 23.05 1.00
C LYS A 70 14.92 22.17 1.38
N PRO A 71 15.10 21.80 2.65
CA PRO A 71 16.22 20.96 3.07
C PRO A 71 16.08 19.55 2.49
N SER A 72 17.21 18.97 2.08
CA SER A 72 17.25 17.70 1.34
C SER A 72 16.77 16.52 2.19
N LYS A 73 15.90 15.68 1.61
CA LYS A 73 15.39 14.43 2.20
C LYS A 73 16.47 13.34 2.40
N GLY A 74 17.74 13.63 2.12
CA GLY A 74 18.89 12.74 2.35
C GLY A 74 19.43 12.77 3.78
N ALA A 75 19.38 13.93 4.45
CA ALA A 75 19.95 14.11 5.79
C ALA A 75 19.19 13.32 6.88
N THR A 76 17.89 13.08 6.68
CA THR A 76 17.02 12.43 7.69
C THR A 76 17.12 10.90 7.70
N ARG A 77 17.64 10.28 6.62
CA ARG A 77 17.82 8.81 6.53
C ARG A 77 19.16 8.38 7.13
N ALA A 78 20.22 9.17 6.91
CA ALA A 78 21.55 8.92 7.49
C ALA A 78 21.55 9.07 9.02
N ALA A 79 20.87 10.09 9.56
CA ALA A 79 20.75 10.30 11.01
C ALA A 79 20.01 9.15 11.72
N ARG A 80 19.00 8.56 11.09
CA ARG A 80 18.20 7.45 11.66
C ARG A 80 18.99 6.13 11.71
N TYR A 81 19.84 5.88 10.71
CA TYR A 81 20.75 4.73 10.69
C TYR A 81 21.84 4.83 11.75
N GLN A 82 22.43 6.02 11.92
CA GLN A 82 23.43 6.27 12.97
C GLN A 82 22.84 6.13 14.37
N GLN A 83 21.61 6.58 14.60
CA GLN A 83 20.93 6.46 15.88
C GLN A 83 20.58 5.00 16.24
N HIS A 84 20.23 4.17 15.24
CA HIS A 84 20.00 2.73 15.45
C HIS A 84 21.30 1.96 15.75
N GLN A 85 22.41 2.30 15.09
CA GLN A 85 23.71 1.68 15.38
C GLN A 85 24.22 2.03 16.80
N GLN A 86 24.05 3.28 17.23
CA GLN A 86 24.42 3.68 18.60
C GLN A 86 23.58 2.96 19.68
N GLN A 87 22.28 2.74 19.45
CA GLN A 87 21.45 1.99 20.39
C GLN A 87 21.83 0.50 20.47
N GLN A 88 22.20 -0.13 19.36
CA GLN A 88 22.65 -1.53 19.37
C GLN A 88 23.99 -1.71 20.08
N GLN A 89 24.94 -0.77 19.90
CA GLN A 89 26.21 -0.80 20.65
C GLN A 89 26.02 -0.60 22.15
N GLN A 90 25.11 0.29 22.58
CA GLN A 90 24.80 0.46 24.01
C GLN A 90 24.16 -0.80 24.63
N GLN A 91 23.29 -1.51 23.90
CA GLN A 91 22.72 -2.77 24.40
C GLN A 91 23.77 -3.89 24.53
N GLN A 92 24.69 -4.01 23.57
CA GLN A 92 25.78 -4.99 23.68
C GLN A 92 26.73 -4.69 24.85
N GLN A 93 27.07 -3.42 25.09
CA GLN A 93 27.90 -3.04 26.25
C GLN A 93 27.19 -3.32 27.58
N GLN A 94 25.88 -3.10 27.67
CA GLN A 94 25.12 -3.45 28.89
C GLN A 94 25.06 -4.97 29.12
N GLN A 95 24.94 -5.78 28.07
CA GLN A 95 24.97 -7.24 28.20
C GLN A 95 26.36 -7.76 28.59
N GLN A 96 27.45 -7.21 28.05
CA GLN A 96 28.81 -7.54 28.48
C GLN A 96 29.08 -7.15 29.93
N GLN A 97 28.61 -5.98 30.39
CA GLN A 97 28.74 -5.59 31.80
C GLN A 97 27.95 -6.53 32.74
N GLN A 98 26.77 -6.99 32.35
CA GLN A 98 26.00 -7.97 33.13
C GLN A 98 26.69 -9.34 33.18
N GLN A 99 27.29 -9.81 32.08
CA GLN A 99 28.07 -11.04 32.08
C GLN A 99 29.34 -10.94 32.94
N GLN A 100 30.05 -9.81 32.90
CA GLN A 100 31.23 -9.58 33.76
C GLN A 100 30.86 -9.49 35.25
N GLN A 101 29.69 -8.98 35.62
CA GLN A 101 29.22 -8.99 37.01
C GLN A 101 28.86 -10.41 37.49
N GLN A 102 28.39 -11.28 36.61
CA GLN A 102 28.09 -12.69 36.94
C GLN A 102 29.35 -13.57 37.08
N GLN A 103 30.48 -13.17 36.48
CA GLN A 103 31.76 -13.87 36.63
C GLN A 103 32.62 -13.40 37.81
N ARG A 104 32.18 -12.40 38.59
CA ARG A 104 32.87 -12.03 39.83
C ARG A 104 32.53 -13.05 40.92
N PRO A 105 33.52 -13.72 41.54
CA PRO A 105 33.25 -14.60 42.67
C PRO A 105 32.58 -13.82 43.79
N ALA A 106 31.42 -14.28 44.24
CA ALA A 106 30.65 -13.62 45.28
C ALA A 106 31.46 -13.62 46.60
N THR A 107 31.56 -12.45 47.23
CA THR A 107 32.15 -12.33 48.57
C THR A 107 31.35 -13.22 49.52
N PRO A 108 32.00 -14.06 50.35
CA PRO A 108 31.28 -14.95 51.25
C PRO A 108 30.36 -14.16 52.20
N PRO A 109 29.22 -14.75 52.62
CA PRO A 109 28.24 -14.06 53.43
C PRO A 109 28.81 -13.65 54.79
N PRO A 110 28.41 -12.48 55.33
CA PRO A 110 28.94 -11.94 56.56
C PRO A 110 28.64 -12.87 57.75
N VAL A 111 29.68 -13.17 58.53
CA VAL A 111 29.59 -14.04 59.71
C VAL A 111 28.85 -13.28 60.82
N GLY A 112 27.75 -13.87 61.31
CA GLY A 112 26.87 -13.24 62.29
C GLY A 112 27.57 -12.89 63.61
N GLY A 113 27.32 -11.67 64.11
CA GLY A 113 27.81 -11.19 65.40
C GLY A 113 29.07 -10.32 65.37
N ARG A 114 29.60 -9.99 64.19
CA ARG A 114 30.73 -9.06 64.02
C ARG A 114 30.28 -7.83 63.23
N PHE A 115 30.58 -6.63 63.74
CA PHE A 115 30.43 -5.40 62.98
C PHE A 115 31.68 -5.19 62.11
N HIS A 116 31.47 -4.98 60.81
CA HIS A 116 32.52 -4.60 59.87
C HIS A 116 32.88 -3.14 60.16
N MET A 117 34.15 -2.88 60.46
CA MET A 117 34.70 -1.53 60.62
C MET A 117 35.64 -1.30 59.44
N ASP A 118 35.51 -0.15 58.78
CA ASP A 118 36.40 0.22 57.69
C ASP A 118 37.80 0.44 58.25
N VAL A 119 38.71 -0.48 57.95
CA VAL A 119 40.13 -0.34 58.29
C VAL A 119 40.76 0.54 57.22
N GLN A 120 41.45 1.61 57.61
CA GLN A 120 42.17 2.48 56.70
C GLN A 120 43.33 1.70 56.06
N THR A 121 43.12 1.22 54.83
CA THR A 121 44.12 0.49 54.03
C THR A 121 44.99 1.39 53.18
N ASP A 122 44.91 2.71 53.38
CA ASP A 122 45.78 3.66 52.70
C ASP A 122 47.21 3.50 53.25
N ASN A 123 48.18 3.36 52.34
CA ASN A 123 49.61 3.26 52.69
C ASN A 123 50.08 4.57 53.32
N TYR A 124 50.06 4.67 54.65
CA TYR A 124 50.67 5.76 55.40
C TYR A 124 52.09 5.34 55.78
N LEU A 125 53.07 5.63 54.92
CA LEU A 125 54.49 5.42 55.18
C LEU A 125 55.10 6.74 55.66
N GLU A 126 55.47 6.82 56.95
CA GLU A 126 56.36 7.86 57.46
C GLU A 126 57.82 7.44 57.20
N GLU A 127 58.54 8.24 56.40
CA GLU A 127 59.99 8.08 56.28
C GLU A 127 60.67 8.55 57.57
N LEU A 128 61.16 7.60 58.36
CA LEU A 128 62.06 7.89 59.49
C LEU A 128 63.41 8.31 58.92
N THR A 129 63.72 9.60 59.02
CA THR A 129 64.96 10.23 58.50
C THR A 129 66.15 10.14 59.44
N ASP A 130 66.02 9.48 60.60
CA ASP A 130 67.07 9.41 61.61
C ASP A 130 68.00 8.21 61.38
N ARG A 131 69.30 8.49 61.28
CA ARG A 131 70.33 7.48 60.99
C ARG A 131 70.93 7.02 62.32
N ASN A 132 70.86 5.71 62.62
CA ASN A 132 71.41 5.17 63.86
C ASN A 132 72.89 5.54 64.02
N PRO A 133 73.34 5.95 65.22
CA PRO A 133 74.74 6.27 65.46
C PRO A 133 75.59 4.99 65.42
N GLU A 134 76.48 4.93 64.44
CA GLU A 134 77.50 3.89 64.32
C GLU A 134 78.65 4.21 65.29
N VAL A 135 79.10 3.22 66.08
CA VAL A 135 80.22 3.37 67.02
C VAL A 135 81.37 2.52 66.50
N ASP A 136 82.44 3.19 66.10
CA ASP A 136 83.68 2.54 65.69
C ASP A 136 84.46 2.06 66.92
N ALA A 137 84.81 0.77 66.92
CA ALA A 137 85.62 0.14 67.95
C ALA A 137 86.89 -0.42 67.33
N ASP A 138 88.02 0.27 67.56
CA ASP A 138 89.33 -0.17 67.08
C ASP A 138 89.92 -1.23 68.03
N THR A 139 90.20 -2.42 67.50
CA THR A 139 90.98 -3.45 68.19
C THR A 139 92.40 -3.51 67.62
N GLN A 140 93.40 -3.42 68.51
CA GLN A 140 94.81 -3.54 68.16
C GLN A 140 95.13 -4.98 67.72
N THR A 141 95.32 -5.18 66.42
CA THR A 141 95.83 -6.43 65.84
C THR A 141 97.34 -6.38 65.66
N ASP A 142 98.03 -7.40 66.16
CA ASP A 142 99.47 -7.62 65.98
C ASP A 142 99.81 -7.84 64.49
N ALA A 143 101.05 -7.57 64.10
CA ALA A 143 101.47 -7.64 62.68
C ALA A 143 101.40 -9.07 62.13
N LEU A 144 100.60 -9.27 61.09
CA LEU A 144 100.42 -10.53 60.33
C LEU A 144 101.77 -11.13 59.90
N LEU A 145 102.11 -12.29 60.44
CA LEU A 145 103.08 -13.20 59.82
C LEU A 145 102.35 -14.01 58.73
N ASP A 146 103.00 -14.25 57.59
CA ASP A 146 102.44 -15.07 56.51
C ASP A 146 102.23 -16.51 57.00
N LEU A 147 100.97 -16.87 57.29
CA LEU A 147 100.57 -18.26 57.45
C LEU A 147 100.45 -18.91 56.07
N HIS A 148 101.09 -20.05 55.87
CA HIS A 148 100.83 -20.89 54.69
C HIS A 148 99.33 -21.23 54.62
N PRO A 149 98.70 -21.21 53.44
CA PRO A 149 97.28 -21.54 53.31
C PRO A 149 97.03 -22.96 53.84
N PRO A 150 95.98 -23.17 54.65
CA PRO A 150 95.69 -24.47 55.23
C PRO A 150 95.38 -25.47 54.11
N ILE A 151 96.12 -26.58 54.08
CA ILE A 151 95.86 -27.68 53.14
C ILE A 151 94.53 -28.31 53.55
N SER A 152 93.46 -28.12 52.77
CA SER A 152 92.17 -28.77 53.08
C SER A 152 92.29 -30.27 52.80
N PHE A 153 92.11 -31.10 53.83
CA PHE A 153 92.02 -32.54 53.65
C PHE A 153 90.71 -32.89 52.93
N VAL A 154 90.81 -33.37 51.69
CA VAL A 154 89.69 -33.99 50.97
C VAL A 154 89.80 -35.51 51.19
N PRO A 155 88.86 -36.14 51.91
CA PRO A 155 88.85 -37.58 52.08
C PRO A 155 88.80 -38.27 50.70
N THR A 156 89.60 -39.31 50.51
CA THR A 156 89.47 -40.16 49.31
C THR A 156 88.12 -40.87 49.41
N PRO A 157 87.21 -40.73 48.42
CA PRO A 157 85.93 -41.43 48.48
C PRO A 157 86.19 -42.94 48.53
N SER A 158 85.69 -43.59 49.58
CA SER A 158 85.75 -45.05 49.77
C SER A 158 84.35 -45.60 49.58
N GLY A 159 84.15 -46.30 48.45
CA GLY A 159 82.88 -46.87 48.02
C GLY A 159 83.00 -47.36 46.57
N VAL A 160 82.07 -48.21 46.13
CA VAL A 160 81.94 -48.57 44.71
C VAL A 160 80.82 -47.72 44.14
N ASP A 161 81.15 -46.87 43.18
CA ASP A 161 80.16 -46.02 42.51
C ASP A 161 79.29 -46.89 41.59
N VAL A 162 77.97 -46.77 41.73
CA VAL A 162 76.98 -47.43 40.88
C VAL A 162 76.06 -46.37 40.29
N ALA A 163 76.05 -46.27 38.96
CA ALA A 163 75.10 -45.42 38.23
C ALA A 163 73.93 -46.27 37.75
N THR A 164 72.71 -45.81 38.05
CA THR A 164 71.46 -46.36 37.51
C THR A 164 70.83 -45.31 36.61
N GLN A 165 70.59 -45.64 35.34
CA GLN A 165 69.95 -44.76 34.37
C GLN A 165 68.71 -45.48 33.81
N ILE A 166 67.60 -44.75 33.71
CA ILE A 166 66.40 -45.21 33.01
C ILE A 166 66.55 -44.81 31.54
N GLU A 167 66.49 -45.80 30.66
CA GLU A 167 66.60 -45.60 29.22
C GLU A 167 65.25 -45.22 28.61
N GLY A 168 65.28 -44.60 27.43
CA GLY A 168 64.06 -44.21 26.72
C GLY A 168 63.16 -45.43 26.44
N GLY A 169 61.96 -45.45 27.03
CA GLY A 169 60.97 -46.51 26.87
C GLY A 169 60.88 -47.51 28.03
N ASP A 170 61.76 -47.43 29.03
CA ASP A 170 61.79 -48.35 30.19
C ASP A 170 60.60 -48.15 31.15
N LEU A 171 59.95 -46.98 31.13
CA LEU A 171 58.77 -46.64 31.94
C LEU A 171 57.48 -46.42 31.13
N PHE A 172 57.46 -46.83 29.85
CA PHE A 172 56.28 -46.62 29.01
C PHE A 172 55.17 -47.60 29.37
N ASP A 173 54.01 -47.08 29.77
CA ASP A 173 52.77 -47.84 29.97
C ASP A 173 51.81 -47.56 28.81
N PHE A 174 51.58 -48.56 27.98
CA PHE A 174 50.71 -48.42 26.80
C PHE A 174 49.27 -48.10 27.18
N ASP A 175 48.74 -48.73 28.23
CA ASP A 175 47.32 -48.61 28.58
C ASP A 175 47.01 -47.20 29.10
N LEU A 176 47.94 -46.60 29.84
CA LEU A 176 47.83 -45.21 30.31
C LEU A 176 47.96 -44.20 29.15
N GLU A 177 48.91 -44.41 28.24
CA GLU A 177 49.23 -43.43 27.21
C GLU A 177 48.29 -43.49 26.00
N VAL A 178 47.62 -44.62 25.76
CA VAL A 178 46.65 -44.77 24.67
C VAL A 178 45.27 -44.23 25.03
N GLU A 179 44.93 -44.15 26.33
CA GLU A 179 43.66 -43.66 26.83
C GLU A 179 43.26 -42.27 26.27
N PRO A 180 44.09 -41.22 26.34
CA PRO A 180 43.73 -39.90 25.79
C PRO A 180 43.59 -39.90 24.26
N ILE A 181 44.34 -40.76 23.56
CA ILE A 181 44.25 -40.88 22.09
C ILE A 181 42.91 -41.50 21.70
N LEU A 182 42.50 -42.56 22.40
CA LEU A 182 41.21 -43.22 22.17
C LEU A 182 40.04 -42.33 22.55
N GLU A 183 40.12 -41.59 23.66
CA GLU A 183 39.08 -40.65 24.06
C GLU A 183 38.84 -39.59 22.98
N VAL A 184 39.90 -38.99 22.46
CA VAL A 184 39.78 -37.98 21.39
C VAL A 184 39.26 -38.61 20.10
N LEU A 185 39.74 -39.80 19.73
CA LEU A 185 39.33 -40.46 18.48
C LEU A 185 37.86 -40.87 18.51
N VAL A 186 37.42 -41.50 19.60
CA VAL A 186 36.01 -41.91 19.78
C VAL A 186 35.13 -40.67 19.94
N GLY A 187 35.56 -39.68 20.74
CA GLY A 187 34.82 -38.43 20.92
C GLY A 187 34.61 -37.69 19.60
N LYS A 188 35.67 -37.55 18.79
CA LYS A 188 35.59 -36.83 17.51
C LYS A 188 34.76 -37.58 16.47
N THR A 189 34.87 -38.90 16.41
CA THR A 189 34.08 -39.72 15.47
C THR A 189 32.60 -39.69 15.80
N LEU A 190 32.22 -39.75 17.08
CA LEU A 190 30.84 -39.60 17.51
C LEU A 190 30.29 -38.19 17.27
N GLU A 191 31.08 -37.16 17.56
CA GLU A 191 30.70 -35.77 17.31
C GLU A 191 30.46 -35.52 15.81
N LEU A 192 31.38 -35.97 14.95
CA LEU A 192 31.25 -35.81 13.50
C LEU A 192 30.02 -36.56 12.98
N GLY A 193 29.82 -37.82 13.39
CA GLY A 193 28.66 -38.60 12.99
C GLY A 193 27.33 -38.00 13.45
N MET A 194 27.30 -37.37 14.63
CA MET A 194 26.12 -36.66 15.12
C MET A 194 25.80 -35.43 14.26
N LEU A 195 26.82 -34.65 13.89
CA LEU A 195 26.64 -33.46 13.05
C LEU A 195 26.14 -33.82 11.65
N GLU A 196 26.73 -34.85 11.03
CA GLU A 196 26.30 -35.34 9.72
C GLU A 196 24.84 -35.84 9.76
N LEU A 197 24.48 -36.62 10.77
CA LEU A 197 23.11 -37.10 10.93
C LEU A 197 22.09 -35.96 11.09
N LEU A 198 22.44 -34.94 11.87
CA LEU A 198 21.58 -33.76 12.05
C LEU A 198 21.40 -32.98 10.74
N GLU A 199 22.48 -32.79 9.98
CA GLU A 199 22.42 -32.15 8.67
C GLU A 199 21.54 -32.95 7.70
N GLU A 200 21.69 -34.28 7.65
CA GLU A 200 20.86 -35.12 6.80
C GLU A 200 19.37 -35.05 7.17
N ILE A 201 19.05 -35.01 8.46
CA ILE A 201 17.68 -34.87 8.94
C ILE A 201 17.10 -33.51 8.52
N GLU A 202 17.86 -32.42 8.73
CA GLU A 202 17.42 -31.07 8.35
C GLU A 202 17.18 -30.99 6.83
N LEU A 203 18.12 -31.47 6.02
CA LEU A 203 17.97 -31.49 4.56
C LEU A 203 16.76 -32.31 4.12
N ARG A 204 16.47 -33.44 4.79
CA ARG A 204 15.28 -34.25 4.50
C ARG A 204 14.00 -33.49 4.82
N GLU A 205 13.93 -32.80 5.96
CA GLU A 205 12.77 -32.01 6.36
C GLU A 205 12.54 -30.82 5.42
N ILE A 206 13.60 -30.11 5.03
CA ILE A 206 13.53 -29.01 4.07
C ILE A 206 12.98 -29.50 2.73
N ARG A 207 13.48 -30.63 2.22
CA ARG A 207 13.00 -31.22 0.95
C ARG A 207 11.53 -31.61 1.02
N GLN A 208 11.11 -32.27 2.10
CA GLN A 208 9.70 -32.63 2.29
C GLN A 208 8.80 -31.38 2.34
N ARG A 209 9.24 -30.33 3.05
CA ARG A 209 8.50 -29.08 3.11
C ARG A 209 8.41 -28.37 1.75
N GLN A 210 9.49 -28.38 0.97
CA GLN A 210 9.50 -27.84 -0.39
C GLN A 210 8.54 -28.61 -1.29
N GLU A 211 8.57 -29.95 -1.25
CA GLU A 211 7.68 -30.80 -2.05
C GLU A 211 6.20 -30.53 -1.71
N LEU A 212 5.85 -30.49 -0.42
CA LEU A 212 4.48 -30.17 0.00
C LEU A 212 4.04 -28.78 -0.44
N PHE A 213 4.93 -27.80 -0.37
CA PHE A 213 4.65 -26.44 -0.82
C PHE A 213 4.45 -26.38 -2.34
N GLU A 214 5.28 -27.07 -3.12
CA GLU A 214 5.14 -27.15 -4.57
C GLU A 214 3.86 -27.86 -4.99
N GLN A 215 3.50 -28.96 -4.33
CA GLN A 215 2.24 -29.67 -4.55
C GLN A 215 1.03 -28.76 -4.28
N ALA A 216 1.03 -28.06 -3.13
CA ALA A 216 -0.03 -27.12 -2.78
C ALA A 216 -0.12 -25.97 -3.80
N ARG A 217 1.01 -25.36 -4.15
CA ARG A 217 1.09 -24.28 -5.14
C ARG A 217 0.59 -24.71 -6.51
N ASN A 218 0.94 -25.92 -6.96
CA ASN A 218 0.50 -26.45 -8.24
C ASN A 218 -1.00 -26.73 -8.25
N ALA A 219 -1.56 -27.23 -7.13
CA ALA A 219 -2.99 -27.42 -6.96
C ALA A 219 -3.75 -26.08 -6.99
N GLU A 220 -3.28 -25.08 -6.24
CA GLU A 220 -3.85 -23.72 -6.24
C GLU A 220 -3.79 -23.09 -7.64
N LEU A 221 -2.66 -23.20 -8.34
CA LEU A 221 -2.50 -22.67 -9.69
C LEU A 221 -3.49 -23.31 -10.68
N ALA A 222 -3.67 -24.63 -10.60
CA ALA A 222 -4.62 -25.35 -11.43
C ALA A 222 -6.07 -24.92 -11.15
N GLU A 223 -6.42 -24.69 -9.88
CA GLU A 223 -7.75 -24.18 -9.51
C GLU A 223 -7.99 -22.76 -10.02
N VAL A 224 -7.02 -21.86 -9.85
CA VAL A 224 -7.10 -20.48 -10.35
C VAL A 224 -7.27 -20.47 -11.87
N GLN A 225 -6.50 -21.25 -12.61
CA GLN A 225 -6.63 -21.36 -14.06
C GLN A 225 -8.01 -21.87 -14.48
N ARG A 226 -8.57 -22.85 -13.74
CA ARG A 226 -9.93 -23.35 -13.99
C ARG A 226 -10.97 -22.25 -13.80
N LEU A 227 -10.89 -21.51 -12.70
CA LEU A 227 -11.82 -20.42 -12.38
C LEU A 227 -11.69 -19.26 -13.37
N GLU A 228 -10.47 -18.91 -13.77
CA GLU A 228 -10.22 -17.87 -14.77
C GLU A 228 -10.81 -18.25 -16.13
N ALA A 229 -10.63 -19.51 -16.56
CA ALA A 229 -11.20 -19.99 -17.82
C ALA A 229 -12.74 -19.96 -17.78
N GLU A 230 -13.36 -20.34 -16.66
CA GLU A 230 -14.81 -20.26 -16.48
C GLU A 230 -15.31 -18.80 -16.49
N ALA A 231 -14.64 -17.91 -15.77
CA ALA A 231 -14.95 -16.49 -15.73
C ALA A 231 -14.82 -15.85 -17.12
N LYS A 232 -13.77 -16.18 -17.87
CA LYS A 232 -13.54 -15.71 -19.24
C LYS A 232 -14.65 -16.17 -20.18
N ARG A 233 -15.10 -17.43 -20.07
CA ARG A 233 -16.23 -17.95 -20.85
C ARG A 233 -17.52 -17.21 -20.54
N ARG A 234 -17.85 -17.05 -19.25
CA ARG A 234 -19.05 -16.31 -18.81
C ARG A 234 -19.02 -14.85 -19.25
N PHE A 235 -17.85 -14.21 -19.16
CA PHE A 235 -17.67 -12.83 -19.61
C PHE A 235 -17.86 -12.70 -21.12
N ALA A 236 -17.27 -13.60 -21.92
CA ALA A 236 -17.44 -13.61 -23.37
C ALA A 236 -18.90 -13.83 -23.78
N GLU A 237 -19.61 -14.76 -23.12
CA GLU A 237 -21.04 -14.97 -23.38
C GLU A 237 -21.87 -13.72 -22.99
N LYS A 238 -21.61 -13.13 -21.82
CA LYS A 238 -22.28 -11.89 -21.38
C LYS A 238 -22.04 -10.76 -22.37
N GLN A 239 -20.82 -10.60 -22.87
CA GLN A 239 -20.49 -9.58 -23.84
C GLN A 239 -21.27 -9.81 -25.15
N ARG A 240 -21.31 -11.05 -25.64
CA ARG A 240 -22.10 -11.39 -26.83
C ARG A 240 -23.58 -11.06 -26.66
N ARG A 241 -24.16 -11.32 -25.47
CA ARG A 241 -25.56 -10.98 -25.17
C ARG A 241 -25.79 -9.47 -25.14
N LEU A 242 -24.86 -8.69 -24.60
CA LEU A 242 -24.94 -7.24 -24.61
C LEU A 242 -24.86 -6.69 -26.04
N ASP A 243 -23.98 -7.24 -26.86
CA ASP A 243 -23.84 -6.85 -28.27
C ASP A 243 -25.13 -7.19 -29.07
N GLU A 244 -25.72 -8.38 -28.82
CA GLU A 244 -27.01 -8.78 -29.39
C GLU A 244 -28.16 -7.83 -28.97
N GLU A 245 -28.27 -7.51 -27.67
CA GLU A 245 -29.32 -6.61 -27.14
C GLU A 245 -29.16 -5.16 -27.62
N THR A 246 -27.93 -4.64 -27.64
CA THR A 246 -27.65 -3.29 -28.14
C THR A 246 -27.98 -3.16 -29.63
N ALA A 247 -27.64 -4.18 -30.44
CA ALA A 247 -28.03 -4.22 -31.85
C ALA A 247 -29.56 -4.29 -32.02
N ARG A 248 -30.27 -5.08 -31.18
CA ARG A 248 -31.74 -5.12 -31.21
C ARG A 248 -32.35 -3.76 -30.88
N LEU A 249 -31.87 -3.09 -29.82
CA LEU A 249 -32.35 -1.78 -29.42
C LEU A 249 -32.10 -0.72 -30.49
N ALA A 250 -30.92 -0.74 -31.13
CA ALA A 250 -30.62 0.16 -32.24
C ALA A 250 -31.57 -0.06 -33.43
N ALA A 251 -31.82 -1.31 -33.81
CA ALA A 251 -32.76 -1.66 -34.88
C ALA A 251 -34.21 -1.28 -34.54
N GLN A 252 -34.61 -1.42 -33.27
CA GLN A 252 -35.92 -0.99 -32.79
C GLN A 252 -36.08 0.53 -32.87
N ALA A 253 -35.07 1.30 -32.43
CA ALA A 253 -35.10 2.76 -32.53
C ALA A 253 -35.20 3.24 -33.99
N GLU A 254 -34.44 2.63 -34.91
CA GLU A 254 -34.52 2.94 -36.34
C GLU A 254 -35.91 2.60 -36.92
N LEU A 255 -36.51 1.48 -36.51
CA LEU A 255 -37.85 1.09 -36.92
C LEU A 255 -38.90 2.07 -36.38
N GLU A 256 -38.82 2.45 -35.11
CA GLU A 256 -39.71 3.41 -34.48
C GLU A 256 -39.67 4.76 -35.18
N GLU A 257 -38.47 5.26 -35.51
CA GLU A 257 -38.30 6.50 -36.28
C GLU A 257 -38.96 6.39 -37.66
N LYS A 258 -38.72 5.30 -38.39
CA LYS A 258 -39.34 5.07 -39.72
C LYS A 258 -40.85 4.98 -39.64
N VAL A 259 -41.39 4.32 -38.62
CA VAL A 259 -42.84 4.19 -38.41
C VAL A 259 -43.45 5.55 -38.05
N ALA A 260 -42.80 6.32 -37.17
CA ALA A 260 -43.24 7.66 -36.80
C ALA A 260 -43.23 8.61 -38.00
N ALA A 261 -42.14 8.61 -38.80
CA ALA A 261 -42.05 9.39 -40.02
C ALA A 261 -43.14 9.01 -41.04
N ARG A 262 -43.39 7.71 -41.23
CA ARG A 262 -44.47 7.22 -42.11
C ARG A 262 -45.85 7.64 -41.61
N ALA A 263 -46.11 7.54 -40.31
CA ALA A 263 -47.38 7.95 -39.71
C ALA A 263 -47.60 9.46 -39.87
N SER A 264 -46.57 10.26 -39.59
CA SER A 264 -46.58 11.72 -39.77
C SER A 264 -46.83 12.10 -41.24
N ALA A 265 -46.11 11.49 -42.18
CA ALA A 265 -46.31 11.72 -43.61
C ALA A 265 -47.73 11.36 -44.05
N LYS A 266 -48.29 10.23 -43.58
CA LYS A 266 -49.66 9.81 -43.90
C LYS A 266 -50.69 10.81 -43.38
N GLN A 267 -50.52 11.27 -42.13
CA GLN A 267 -51.42 12.26 -41.52
C GLN A 267 -51.34 13.60 -42.26
N TYR A 268 -50.14 14.06 -42.59
CA TYR A 268 -49.92 15.29 -43.34
C TYR A 268 -50.52 15.23 -44.76
N LEU A 269 -50.26 14.14 -45.50
CA LEU A 269 -50.78 13.97 -46.87
C LEU A 269 -52.31 13.88 -46.89
N ALA A 270 -52.93 13.27 -45.88
CA ALA A 270 -54.38 13.18 -45.76
C ALA A 270 -55.03 14.57 -45.64
N SER A 271 -54.46 15.47 -44.82
CA SER A 271 -54.95 16.85 -44.70
C SER A 271 -54.55 17.73 -45.88
N LEU A 272 -53.36 17.52 -46.45
CA LEU A 272 -52.83 18.33 -47.55
C LEU A 272 -53.71 18.26 -48.79
N HIS A 273 -54.26 17.09 -49.11
CA HIS A 273 -55.19 16.96 -50.24
C HIS A 273 -56.38 17.92 -50.07
N ALA A 274 -57.13 17.84 -48.97
CA ALA A 274 -58.26 18.73 -48.73
C ALA A 274 -57.84 20.21 -48.77
N GLN A 275 -56.74 20.56 -48.09
CA GLN A 275 -56.27 21.94 -48.00
C GLN A 275 -55.82 22.52 -49.35
N VAL A 276 -55.14 21.72 -50.19
CA VAL A 276 -54.78 22.13 -51.56
C VAL A 276 -56.03 22.29 -52.43
N PHE A 277 -57.01 21.39 -52.32
CA PHE A 277 -58.27 21.55 -53.06
C PHE A 277 -59.05 22.80 -52.63
N ASP A 278 -59.17 23.05 -51.33
CA ASP A 278 -59.85 24.24 -50.80
C ASP A 278 -59.16 25.52 -51.27
N THR A 279 -57.82 25.60 -51.14
CA THR A 279 -57.07 26.77 -51.63
C THR A 279 -57.16 26.95 -53.15
N LEU A 280 -57.26 25.86 -53.93
CA LEU A 280 -57.39 25.93 -55.39
C LEU A 280 -58.82 26.31 -55.83
N VAL A 281 -59.83 25.97 -55.03
CA VAL A 281 -61.21 26.45 -55.19
C VAL A 281 -61.31 27.93 -54.81
N GLU A 282 -60.73 28.34 -53.67
CA GLU A 282 -60.74 29.73 -53.20
C GLU A 282 -59.97 30.69 -54.14
N SER A 283 -58.82 30.25 -54.66
CA SER A 283 -58.07 30.99 -55.70
C SER A 283 -58.79 31.01 -57.05
N GLY A 284 -59.93 30.32 -57.16
CA GLY A 284 -60.80 30.36 -58.32
C GLY A 284 -60.25 29.59 -59.51
N HIS A 285 -59.34 28.64 -59.34
CA HIS A 285 -58.81 27.84 -60.45
C HIS A 285 -59.80 26.76 -60.93
N PHE A 286 -60.67 26.27 -60.04
CA PHE A 286 -61.79 25.42 -60.40
C PHE A 286 -62.99 26.26 -60.81
N PHE A 287 -63.31 26.24 -62.11
CA PHE A 287 -64.49 26.90 -62.66
C PHE A 287 -65.56 25.87 -63.01
N ASP A 288 -66.82 26.24 -62.86
CA ASP A 288 -67.92 25.50 -63.46
C ASP A 288 -67.85 25.68 -65.00
N PRO A 289 -67.63 24.59 -65.78
CA PRO A 289 -67.52 24.68 -67.23
C PRO A 289 -68.78 25.28 -67.86
N LEU A 290 -69.96 25.00 -67.31
CA LEU A 290 -71.21 25.57 -67.80
C LEU A 290 -71.26 27.08 -67.57
N ALA A 291 -70.88 27.54 -66.37
CA ALA A 291 -70.84 28.96 -66.06
C ALA A 291 -69.82 29.71 -66.93
N LYS A 292 -68.68 29.10 -67.25
CA LYS A 292 -67.67 29.66 -68.15
C LYS A 292 -68.18 29.76 -69.59
N ASP A 293 -68.77 28.68 -70.10
CA ASP A 293 -69.31 28.65 -71.46
C ASP A 293 -70.50 29.60 -71.63
N VAL A 294 -71.34 29.73 -70.60
CA VAL A 294 -72.42 30.72 -70.58
C VAL A 294 -71.84 32.14 -70.62
N LYS A 295 -70.83 32.44 -69.81
CA LYS A 295 -70.20 33.77 -69.77
C LYS A 295 -69.42 34.10 -71.04
N GLN A 296 -68.69 33.16 -71.61
CA GLN A 296 -67.77 33.42 -72.73
C GLN A 296 -68.37 33.17 -74.12
N SER A 297 -69.35 32.28 -74.25
CA SER A 297 -69.93 31.92 -75.54
C SER A 297 -71.39 32.35 -75.65
N PHE A 298 -72.22 32.05 -74.65
CA PHE A 298 -73.65 32.32 -74.72
C PHE A 298 -74.00 33.80 -74.55
N LEU A 299 -73.48 34.47 -73.51
CA LEU A 299 -73.79 35.88 -73.25
C LEU A 299 -73.37 36.79 -74.42
N PRO A 300 -72.16 36.67 -75.01
CA PRO A 300 -71.80 37.46 -76.19
C PRO A 300 -72.73 37.18 -77.37
N ALA A 301 -73.03 35.91 -77.66
CA ALA A 301 -73.92 35.55 -78.76
C ALA A 301 -75.36 36.05 -78.55
N LEU A 302 -75.86 36.07 -77.30
CA LEU A 302 -77.17 36.61 -76.95
C LEU A 302 -77.19 38.14 -77.09
N LEU A 303 -76.16 38.82 -76.58
CA LEU A 303 -76.01 40.27 -76.70
C LEU A 303 -75.88 40.71 -78.16
N GLU A 304 -75.11 39.98 -78.97
CA GLU A 304 -74.98 40.24 -80.41
C GLU A 304 -76.32 40.06 -81.14
N LYS A 305 -77.06 38.98 -80.86
CA LYS A 305 -78.40 38.77 -81.42
C LYS A 305 -79.40 39.84 -80.97
N ALA A 306 -79.33 40.27 -79.71
CA ALA A 306 -80.17 41.34 -79.19
C ALA A 306 -79.83 42.70 -79.84
N ALA A 307 -78.54 43.01 -80.00
CA ALA A 307 -78.06 44.20 -80.69
C ALA A 307 -78.48 44.19 -82.16
N ALA A 308 -78.35 43.06 -82.87
CA ALA A 308 -78.80 42.90 -84.25
C ALA A 308 -80.31 43.14 -84.39
N ARG A 309 -81.12 42.62 -83.45
CA ARG A 309 -82.57 42.85 -83.45
C ARG A 309 -82.92 44.31 -83.13
N ALA A 310 -82.20 44.95 -82.22
CA ALA A 310 -82.36 46.38 -81.93
C ALA A 310 -81.99 47.24 -83.15
N HIS A 311 -80.89 46.93 -83.84
CA HIS A 311 -80.50 47.59 -85.09
C HIS A 311 -81.53 47.38 -86.21
N GLN A 312 -82.08 46.17 -86.35
CA GLN A 312 -83.17 45.92 -87.30
C GLN A 312 -84.42 46.75 -87.00
N LEU A 313 -84.81 46.87 -85.72
CA LEU A 313 -85.94 47.71 -85.32
C LEU A 313 -85.67 49.19 -85.53
N ASP A 314 -84.46 49.68 -85.24
CA ASP A 314 -84.07 51.07 -85.47
C ASP A 314 -84.00 51.41 -86.97
N ALA A 315 -83.46 50.51 -87.80
CA ALA A 315 -83.49 50.62 -89.26
C ALA A 315 -84.93 50.60 -89.81
N SER A 316 -85.79 49.72 -89.28
CA SER A 316 -87.21 49.67 -89.66
C SER A 316 -87.96 50.94 -89.27
N ARG A 317 -87.67 51.52 -88.10
CA ARG A 317 -88.22 52.82 -87.67
C ARG A 317 -87.75 53.95 -88.57
N LYS A 318 -86.45 54.04 -88.87
CA LYS A 318 -85.90 55.04 -89.81
C LYS A 318 -86.50 54.91 -91.22
N LEU A 319 -86.72 53.69 -91.71
CA LEU A 319 -87.40 53.46 -92.98
C LEU A 319 -88.87 53.89 -92.94
N LEU A 320 -89.60 53.57 -91.87
CA LEU A 320 -90.98 54.03 -91.67
C LEU A 320 -91.08 55.56 -91.58
N ASP A 321 -90.16 56.21 -90.87
CA ASP A 321 -90.08 57.67 -90.79
C ASP A 321 -89.77 58.28 -92.17
N ALA A 322 -88.86 57.68 -92.95
CA ALA A 322 -88.58 58.12 -94.32
C ALA A 322 -89.81 57.97 -95.23
N ILE A 323 -90.53 56.85 -95.15
CA ILE A 323 -91.78 56.62 -95.90
C ILE A 323 -92.86 57.63 -95.46
N LEU A 324 -92.99 57.93 -94.17
CA LEU A 324 -93.92 58.94 -93.66
C LEU A 324 -93.57 60.34 -94.15
N VAL A 325 -92.28 60.71 -94.17
CA VAL A 325 -91.81 62.00 -94.70
C VAL A 325 -92.08 62.09 -96.21
N ASP A 326 -91.83 61.04 -96.99
CA ASP A 326 -92.13 61.01 -98.42
C ASP A 326 -93.64 61.05 -98.70
N ALA A 327 -94.45 60.35 -97.90
CA ALA A 327 -95.91 60.44 -97.98
C ALA A 327 -96.42 61.86 -97.68
N LEU A 328 -95.87 62.53 -96.65
CA LEU A 328 -96.21 63.92 -96.33
C LEU A 328 -95.73 64.89 -97.43
N ARG A 329 -94.56 64.67 -98.04
CA ARG A 329 -94.06 65.46 -99.18
C ARG A 329 -94.91 65.27 -100.44
N SER A 330 -95.31 64.05 -100.76
CA SER A 330 -96.19 63.75 -101.91
C SER A 330 -97.59 64.38 -101.74
N ARG A 331 -98.06 64.50 -100.49
CA ARG A 331 -99.30 65.20 -100.14
C ARG A 331 -99.19 66.72 -100.22
N ALA A 332 -98.01 67.29 -99.93
CA ALA A 332 -97.76 68.74 -100.06
C ALA A 332 -97.53 69.18 -101.52
N ALA A 333 -97.19 68.26 -102.43
CA ALA A 333 -97.05 68.54 -103.87
C ALA A 333 -98.36 68.37 -104.67
N SER A 334 -99.46 67.96 -104.01
CA SER A 334 -100.76 67.67 -104.62
C SER A 334 -101.90 68.58 -104.12
N GLY A 335 -101.58 69.75 -103.58
CA GLY A 335 -102.52 70.83 -103.25
C GLY A 335 -101.91 72.20 -103.51
#